data_AF-A0A354GG38-F1
#
_entry.id   AF-A0A354GG38-F1
#
_cell.length_a   1.000
_cell.length_b   1.000
_cell.length_c   1.000
_cell.angle_alpha   90.00
_cell.angle_beta   90.00
_cell.angle_gamma   90.00
#
_symmetry.space_group_name_H-M   'P 1'
#
loop_
_entity.id
_entity.type
_entity.pdbx_description
1 polymer ?
#
loop_
_entity_poly.entity_id
_entity_poly.type
_entity_poly.pdbx_seq_one_letter_code
_entity_poly.pdbx_strand_id
1 'polypeptide(L)'
;MNNELPEIKEPEEAEKVALQVTNLDFSKYIAVGGSFTAGFTDGALFIKGQENSFPNILAGKFAMANGGAFNQPLMLDNIGGLINGSDILNEPRFYFDGEAPTRLDKTPTTQVGVIAQGANDFHNYGIPGSKSFHLLAPGYGNPAGLVTNPVTANPYFVRMGPTATFSVIDEAVAKLPTFFTLSEVGGNDVLAYAIAGGAGEDQTGNPDVTTYGENDITDPDTFAQTYSLIVNALTAGGAKGVLTTIPYITSLPYFTSIPYNPLPLDAAKAEAANQGFADYNAGIKAA
;
A
#
# COMPACT_ATOMS: atom_id res chain seq x y z
N MET A 1 10.21 12.12 -49.97
CA MET A 1 9.75 11.57 -48.68
C MET A 1 8.46 10.81 -48.97
N ASN A 2 8.37 9.55 -48.55
CA ASN A 2 7.13 8.81 -48.68
C ASN A 2 6.15 9.38 -47.63
N ASN A 3 4.99 9.88 -48.08
CA ASN A 3 3.94 10.43 -47.23
C ASN A 3 2.82 9.41 -46.96
N GLU A 4 3.04 8.13 -47.26
CA GLU A 4 2.13 7.06 -46.89
C GLU A 4 2.24 6.77 -45.39
N LEU A 5 1.12 6.89 -44.69
CA LEU A 5 1.01 6.46 -43.30
C LEU A 5 1.26 4.95 -43.25
N PRO A 6 2.03 4.45 -42.27
CA PRO A 6 2.19 3.02 -42.08
C PRO A 6 0.81 2.37 -41.89
N GLU A 7 0.62 1.22 -42.55
CA GLU A 7 -0.59 0.42 -42.44
C GLU A 7 -0.88 0.10 -40.96
N ILE A 8 -2.10 0.41 -40.51
CA ILE A 8 -2.57 0.01 -39.18
C ILE A 8 -2.77 -1.49 -39.24
N LYS A 9 -1.76 -2.24 -38.78
CA LYS A 9 -1.92 -3.68 -38.56
C LYS A 9 -3.03 -3.87 -37.53
N GLU A 10 -4.01 -4.71 -37.83
CA GLU A 10 -4.93 -5.17 -36.78
C GLU A 10 -4.10 -5.70 -35.62
N PRO A 11 -4.47 -5.39 -34.36
CA PRO A 11 -3.78 -5.95 -33.21
C PRO A 11 -3.76 -7.47 -33.40
N GLU A 12 -2.58 -8.09 -33.31
CA GLU A 12 -2.47 -9.55 -33.23
C GLU A 12 -3.53 -10.03 -32.26
N GLU A 13 -4.38 -10.95 -32.70
CA GLU A 13 -5.44 -11.51 -31.85
C GLU A 13 -4.73 -12.08 -30.62
N ALA A 14 -4.80 -11.33 -29.50
CA ALA A 14 -4.06 -11.68 -28.30
C ALA A 14 -4.39 -13.12 -27.95
N GLU A 15 -3.35 -13.94 -27.77
CA GLU A 15 -3.52 -15.36 -27.49
C GLU A 15 -4.53 -15.50 -26.34
N LYS A 16 -5.68 -16.11 -26.63
CA LYS A 16 -6.74 -16.32 -25.64
C LYS A 16 -6.24 -17.37 -24.66
N VAL A 17 -5.54 -16.94 -23.61
CA VAL A 17 -5.10 -17.81 -22.52
C VAL A 17 -6.35 -18.32 -21.80
N ALA A 18 -6.66 -19.60 -21.96
CA ALA A 18 -7.75 -20.24 -21.25
C ALA A 18 -7.44 -20.28 -19.75
N LEU A 19 -8.44 -19.97 -18.91
CA LEU A 19 -8.32 -20.09 -17.46
C LEU A 19 -8.20 -21.58 -17.08
N GLN A 20 -7.00 -22.00 -16.67
CA GLN A 20 -6.72 -23.36 -16.23
C GLN A 20 -6.70 -23.41 -14.70
N VAL A 21 -7.61 -24.18 -14.10
CA VAL A 21 -7.73 -24.33 -12.64
C VAL A 21 -7.33 -25.71 -12.14
N THR A 22 -6.66 -26.51 -12.97
CA THR A 22 -6.23 -27.86 -12.59
C THR A 22 -5.36 -27.79 -11.33
N ASN A 23 -5.82 -28.45 -10.27
CA ASN A 23 -5.18 -28.46 -8.94
C ASN A 23 -5.13 -27.09 -8.23
N LEU A 24 -5.96 -26.11 -8.62
CA LEU A 24 -6.13 -24.84 -7.94
C LEU A 24 -7.56 -24.72 -7.41
N ASP A 25 -7.70 -24.24 -6.18
CA ASP A 25 -8.98 -24.02 -5.53
C ASP A 25 -9.09 -22.56 -5.10
N PHE A 26 -9.83 -21.76 -5.86
CA PHE A 26 -10.06 -20.35 -5.56
C PHE A 26 -11.32 -20.10 -4.70
N SER A 27 -11.98 -21.15 -4.20
CA SER A 27 -13.26 -21.03 -3.49
C SER A 27 -13.18 -20.12 -2.25
N LYS A 28 -12.00 -20.04 -1.62
CA LYS A 28 -11.67 -19.08 -0.56
C LYS A 28 -10.35 -18.38 -0.86
N TYR A 29 -10.41 -17.39 -1.73
CA TYR A 29 -9.29 -16.50 -2.02
C TYR A 29 -9.12 -15.45 -0.92
N ILE A 30 -7.95 -15.42 -0.28
CA ILE A 30 -7.57 -14.38 0.69
C ILE A 30 -6.37 -13.58 0.17
N ALA A 31 -6.48 -12.25 0.19
CA ALA A 31 -5.38 -11.36 -0.13
C ALA A 31 -4.80 -10.75 1.14
N VAL A 32 -3.48 -10.79 1.29
CA VAL A 32 -2.75 -10.20 2.43
C VAL A 32 -1.64 -9.30 1.88
N GLY A 33 -1.49 -8.10 2.45
CA GLY A 33 -0.41 -7.21 2.03
C GLY A 33 -0.55 -5.79 2.52
N GLY A 34 0.09 -4.87 1.82
CA GLY A 34 0.10 -3.45 2.14
C GLY A 34 -0.97 -2.63 1.41
N SER A 35 -0.60 -1.39 1.07
CA SER A 35 -1.46 -0.38 0.42
C SER A 35 -1.99 -0.81 -0.95
N PHE A 36 -1.16 -1.46 -1.78
CA PHE A 36 -1.56 -1.94 -3.11
C PHE A 36 -2.66 -3.01 -3.03
N THR A 37 -2.54 -3.93 -2.07
CA THR A 37 -3.54 -4.96 -1.79
C THR A 37 -4.85 -4.32 -1.35
N ALA A 38 -4.78 -3.29 -0.52
CA ALA A 38 -5.95 -2.57 -0.04
C ALA A 38 -6.69 -1.82 -1.16
N GLY A 39 -6.02 -1.46 -2.26
CA GLY A 39 -6.55 -0.55 -3.27
C GLY A 39 -6.33 0.93 -2.93
N PHE A 40 -5.28 1.22 -2.16
CA PHE A 40 -4.85 2.60 -1.88
C PHE A 40 -4.27 3.22 -3.16
N THR A 41 -4.77 4.40 -3.52
CA THR A 41 -4.32 5.16 -4.69
C THR A 41 -4.62 6.64 -4.45
N ASP A 42 -4.05 7.53 -5.25
CA ASP A 42 -4.36 8.97 -5.18
C ASP A 42 -4.22 9.52 -3.75
N GLY A 43 -3.23 9.04 -2.98
CA GLY A 43 -2.96 9.52 -1.62
C GLY A 43 -4.03 9.23 -0.56
N ALA A 44 -5.00 8.32 -0.82
CA ALA A 44 -5.97 7.87 0.18
C ALA A 44 -6.52 6.46 -0.13
N LEU A 45 -7.17 5.84 0.86
CA LEU A 45 -8.07 4.71 0.61
C LEU A 45 -9.49 5.24 0.38
N PHE A 46 -10.18 4.75 -0.64
CA PHE A 46 -11.57 5.13 -0.98
C PHE A 46 -12.26 4.02 -1.77
N ILE A 47 -13.60 4.01 -1.77
CA ILE A 47 -14.38 2.86 -2.26
C ILE A 47 -14.05 2.48 -3.71
N LYS A 48 -13.89 3.45 -4.62
CA LYS A 48 -13.58 3.15 -6.03
C LYS A 48 -12.16 2.61 -6.21
N GLY A 49 -11.19 3.04 -5.40
CA GLY A 49 -9.84 2.46 -5.41
C GLY A 49 -9.87 0.99 -4.98
N GLN A 50 -10.66 0.68 -3.95
CA GLN A 50 -10.83 -0.69 -3.43
C GLN A 50 -11.59 -1.59 -4.40
N GLU A 51 -12.64 -1.09 -5.06
CA GLU A 51 -13.37 -1.84 -6.11
C GLU A 51 -12.49 -2.13 -7.33
N ASN A 52 -11.44 -1.34 -7.56
CA ASN A 52 -10.46 -1.56 -8.62
C ASN A 52 -9.12 -2.11 -8.10
N SER A 53 -9.08 -2.61 -6.86
CA SER A 53 -7.88 -3.23 -6.30
C SER A 53 -7.52 -4.49 -7.09
N PHE A 54 -6.22 -4.79 -7.21
CA PHE A 54 -5.79 -5.99 -7.92
C PHE A 54 -6.41 -7.28 -7.33
N PRO A 55 -6.59 -7.44 -6.00
CA PRO A 55 -7.27 -8.61 -5.47
C PRO A 55 -8.72 -8.70 -5.91
N ASN A 56 -9.46 -7.58 -5.96
CA ASN A 56 -10.84 -7.60 -6.44
C ASN A 56 -10.94 -7.96 -7.93
N ILE A 57 -10.00 -7.47 -8.73
CA ILE A 57 -9.91 -7.82 -10.15
C ILE A 57 -9.60 -9.32 -10.31
N LEU A 58 -8.64 -9.86 -9.54
CA LEU A 58 -8.31 -11.29 -9.54
C LEU A 58 -9.50 -12.14 -9.10
N ALA A 59 -10.18 -11.76 -8.03
CA ALA A 59 -11.38 -12.43 -7.55
C ALA A 59 -12.46 -12.50 -8.64
N GLY A 60 -12.66 -11.42 -9.39
CA GLY A 60 -13.55 -11.40 -10.55
C GLY A 60 -13.15 -12.40 -11.64
N LYS A 61 -11.85 -12.65 -11.84
CA LYS A 61 -11.37 -13.71 -12.75
C LYS A 61 -11.54 -15.10 -12.16
N PHE A 62 -11.26 -15.29 -10.88
CA PHE A 62 -11.43 -16.56 -10.20
C PHE A 62 -12.89 -17.01 -10.16
N ALA A 63 -13.83 -16.07 -10.01
CA ALA A 63 -15.27 -16.34 -10.07
C ALA A 63 -15.74 -16.89 -11.44
N MET A 64 -14.96 -16.70 -12.52
CA MET A 64 -15.22 -17.31 -13.82
C MET A 64 -14.85 -18.80 -13.87
N ALA A 65 -14.23 -19.34 -12.82
CA ALA A 65 -13.94 -20.76 -12.64
C ALA A 65 -14.55 -21.29 -11.33
N ASN A 66 -13.75 -21.54 -10.30
CA ASN A 66 -14.18 -22.09 -9.00
C ASN A 66 -14.04 -21.09 -7.85
N GLY A 67 -13.90 -19.80 -8.16
CA GLY A 67 -13.76 -18.72 -7.18
C GLY A 67 -15.05 -18.43 -6.39
N GLY A 68 -14.88 -18.12 -5.11
CA GLY A 68 -15.97 -17.68 -4.23
C GLY A 68 -16.23 -16.18 -4.26
N ALA A 69 -17.08 -15.72 -3.33
CA ALA A 69 -17.27 -14.29 -3.09
C ALA A 69 -15.98 -13.65 -2.55
N PHE A 70 -15.81 -12.35 -2.78
CA PHE A 70 -14.66 -11.59 -2.30
C PHE A 70 -15.12 -10.26 -1.72
N ASN A 71 -15.21 -10.19 -0.39
CA ASN A 71 -15.62 -8.99 0.32
C ASN A 71 -14.40 -8.22 0.84
N GLN A 72 -14.48 -6.89 0.81
CA GLN A 72 -13.41 -5.99 1.21
C GLN A 72 -13.90 -5.01 2.28
N PRO A 73 -13.02 -4.53 3.19
CA PRO A 73 -13.35 -3.51 4.18
C PRO A 73 -13.49 -2.13 3.52
N LEU A 74 -14.60 -1.91 2.80
CA LEU A 74 -14.79 -0.70 2.01
C LEU A 74 -14.82 0.57 2.89
N MET A 75 -14.25 1.63 2.36
CA MET A 75 -14.48 3.01 2.80
C MET A 75 -15.92 3.39 2.48
N LEU A 76 -16.50 4.32 3.24
CA LEU A 76 -17.92 4.67 3.08
C LEU A 76 -18.22 5.41 1.77
N ASP A 77 -17.20 6.02 1.16
CA ASP A 77 -17.40 6.94 0.05
C ASP A 77 -16.21 6.95 -0.93
N ASN A 78 -16.36 7.77 -1.96
CA ASN A 78 -15.33 8.07 -2.96
C ASN A 78 -14.57 9.38 -2.64
N ILE A 79 -14.69 9.92 -1.42
CA ILE A 79 -13.88 11.04 -0.94
C ILE A 79 -12.54 10.50 -0.46
N GLY A 80 -12.57 9.38 0.28
CA GLY A 80 -11.39 8.78 0.87
C GLY A 80 -10.87 9.51 2.08
N GLY A 81 -9.89 8.88 2.74
CA GLY A 81 -9.35 9.37 4.01
C GLY A 81 -10.15 8.91 5.22
N LEU A 82 -9.72 9.33 6.40
CA LEU A 82 -10.30 8.94 7.69
C LEU A 82 -10.51 10.16 8.57
N ILE A 83 -11.59 10.13 9.35
CA ILE A 83 -11.86 11.09 10.41
C ILE A 83 -11.94 10.38 11.77
N ASN A 84 -11.63 11.12 12.83
CA ASN A 84 -11.91 10.75 14.22
C ASN A 84 -12.80 11.83 14.84
N GLY A 85 -14.10 11.57 14.95
CA GLY A 85 -15.05 12.63 15.28
C GLY A 85 -15.09 13.67 14.15
N SER A 86 -14.65 14.90 14.44
CA SER A 86 -14.53 15.99 13.45
C SER A 86 -13.13 16.13 12.84
N ASP A 87 -12.13 15.47 13.43
CA ASP A 87 -10.73 15.69 13.06
C ASP A 87 -10.34 14.81 11.89
N ILE A 88 -9.67 15.40 10.89
CA ILE A 88 -9.13 14.67 9.74
C ILE A 88 -7.87 13.93 10.19
N LEU A 89 -7.93 12.59 10.18
CA LEU A 89 -6.80 11.72 10.49
C LEU A 89 -6.00 11.38 9.21
N ASN A 90 -6.71 11.13 8.11
CA ASN A 90 -6.10 10.93 6.80
C ASN A 90 -6.83 11.78 5.77
N GLU A 91 -6.05 12.48 4.96
CA GLU A 91 -6.54 13.41 3.95
C GLU A 91 -7.39 12.71 2.85
N PRO A 92 -8.36 13.43 2.25
CA PRO A 92 -9.11 12.98 1.07
C PRO A 92 -8.22 12.64 -0.11
N ARG A 93 -8.71 11.81 -1.04
CA ARG A 93 -7.93 11.45 -2.23
C ARG A 93 -7.60 12.65 -3.12
N PHE A 94 -6.54 12.51 -3.90
CA PHE A 94 -6.25 13.36 -5.04
C PHE A 94 -7.19 13.03 -6.23
N TYR A 95 -7.30 13.99 -7.14
CA TYR A 95 -7.89 13.81 -8.47
C TYR A 95 -7.16 14.75 -9.45
N PHE A 96 -7.26 14.45 -10.75
CA PHE A 96 -6.77 15.37 -11.77
C PHE A 96 -7.88 16.37 -12.12
N ASP A 97 -7.63 17.66 -11.90
CA ASP A 97 -8.59 18.74 -12.15
C ASP A 97 -8.52 19.31 -13.58
N GLY A 98 -7.59 18.81 -14.40
CA GLY A 98 -7.30 19.32 -15.74
C GLY A 98 -5.94 20.02 -15.85
N GLU A 99 -5.37 20.45 -14.73
CA GLU A 99 -4.08 21.13 -14.66
C GLU A 99 -3.06 20.33 -13.83
N ALA A 100 -3.44 19.86 -12.65
CA ALA A 100 -2.55 19.14 -11.73
C ALA A 100 -3.30 18.10 -10.87
N PRO A 101 -2.57 17.18 -10.22
CA PRO A 101 -3.12 16.41 -9.12
C PRO A 101 -3.47 17.33 -7.95
N THR A 102 -4.77 17.44 -7.62
CA THR A 102 -5.29 18.32 -6.58
C THR A 102 -6.03 17.49 -5.53
N ARG A 103 -5.86 17.82 -4.23
CA ARG A 103 -6.62 17.17 -3.15
C ARG A 103 -8.11 17.50 -3.33
N LEU A 104 -8.96 16.49 -3.17
CA LEU A 104 -10.40 16.70 -3.20
C LEU A 104 -10.82 17.57 -2.01
N ASP A 105 -11.39 18.74 -2.28
CA ASP A 105 -11.88 19.69 -1.26
C ASP A 105 -13.21 19.22 -0.65
N LYS A 106 -13.15 18.14 0.14
CA LYS A 106 -14.26 17.57 0.89
C LYS A 106 -13.75 16.92 2.17
N THR A 107 -14.50 17.02 3.26
CA THR A 107 -14.18 16.27 4.48
C THR A 107 -14.42 14.77 4.28
N PRO A 108 -13.48 13.87 4.65
CA PRO A 108 -13.72 12.43 4.65
C PRO A 108 -14.92 12.08 5.53
N THR A 109 -15.69 11.05 5.19
CA THR A 109 -16.83 10.61 6.04
C THR A 109 -16.58 9.32 6.80
N THR A 110 -15.51 8.59 6.45
CA THR A 110 -15.19 7.31 7.08
C THR A 110 -14.59 7.52 8.46
N GLN A 111 -15.31 7.10 9.51
CA GLN A 111 -14.86 7.19 10.90
C GLN A 111 -13.90 6.04 11.25
N VAL A 112 -12.76 6.39 11.84
CA VAL A 112 -11.87 5.43 12.47
C VAL A 112 -12.58 4.75 13.66
N GLY A 113 -12.34 3.46 13.86
CA GLY A 113 -12.99 2.67 14.92
C GLY A 113 -14.44 2.26 14.65
N VAL A 114 -15.10 2.79 13.61
CA VAL A 114 -16.37 2.26 13.12
C VAL A 114 -16.11 1.07 12.20
N ILE A 115 -16.62 -0.09 12.60
CA ILE A 115 -16.45 -1.36 11.87
C ILE A 115 -17.06 -1.24 10.47
N ALA A 116 -16.30 -1.65 9.45
CA ALA A 116 -16.71 -1.67 8.06
C ALA A 116 -17.81 -2.72 7.84
N GLN A 117 -18.73 -2.43 6.91
CA GLN A 117 -19.79 -3.37 6.54
C GLN A 117 -19.19 -4.68 6.01
N GLY A 118 -19.62 -5.83 6.53
CA GLY A 118 -19.15 -7.16 6.10
C GLY A 118 -17.96 -7.72 6.91
N ALA A 119 -17.63 -7.15 8.06
CA ALA A 119 -16.49 -7.55 8.91
C ALA A 119 -16.37 -9.03 9.27
N ASN A 120 -17.49 -9.75 9.29
CA ASN A 120 -17.48 -11.19 9.54
C ASN A 120 -16.88 -12.01 8.39
N ASP A 121 -16.76 -11.46 7.18
CA ASP A 121 -16.44 -12.22 5.97
C ASP A 121 -15.53 -11.46 4.99
N PHE A 122 -14.57 -10.69 5.51
CA PHE A 122 -13.55 -10.05 4.67
C PHE A 122 -12.54 -11.06 4.12
N HIS A 123 -12.15 -10.80 2.87
CA HIS A 123 -11.20 -11.59 2.10
C HIS A 123 -9.96 -10.78 1.69
N ASN A 124 -9.99 -9.46 1.89
CA ASN A 124 -8.86 -8.57 1.64
C ASN A 124 -8.33 -7.98 2.95
N TYR A 125 -7.12 -8.41 3.31
CA TYR A 125 -6.29 -7.96 4.43
C TYR A 125 -5.10 -7.14 3.91
N GLY A 126 -5.38 -6.23 2.98
CA GLY A 126 -4.46 -5.16 2.61
C GLY A 126 -4.50 -4.06 3.67
N ILE A 127 -3.39 -3.86 4.39
CA ILE A 127 -3.29 -2.91 5.51
C ILE A 127 -2.32 -1.78 5.12
N PRO A 128 -2.82 -0.60 4.70
CA PRO A 128 -1.94 0.52 4.35
C PRO A 128 -1.05 0.92 5.54
N GLY A 129 0.24 1.15 5.25
CA GLY A 129 1.24 1.56 6.24
C GLY A 129 1.81 0.45 7.12
N SER A 130 1.37 -0.80 6.99
CA SER A 130 1.96 -1.90 7.77
C SER A 130 3.36 -2.26 7.26
N LYS A 131 4.33 -2.45 8.17
CA LYS A 131 5.57 -3.20 7.95
C LYS A 131 5.31 -4.69 8.11
N SER A 132 6.25 -5.54 7.72
CA SER A 132 6.09 -7.00 7.75
C SER A 132 5.67 -7.53 9.13
N PHE A 133 6.37 -7.10 10.19
CA PHE A 133 6.16 -7.60 11.56
C PHE A 133 4.83 -7.16 12.17
N HIS A 134 4.25 -6.04 11.69
CA HIS A 134 2.91 -5.62 12.11
C HIS A 134 1.84 -6.65 11.78
N LEU A 135 2.01 -7.44 10.72
CA LEU A 135 1.01 -8.44 10.31
C LEU A 135 0.88 -9.59 11.31
N LEU A 136 1.91 -9.84 12.11
CA LEU A 136 1.94 -10.84 13.20
C LEU A 136 1.67 -10.23 14.58
N ALA A 137 1.56 -8.90 14.69
CA ALA A 137 1.42 -8.23 15.98
C ALA A 137 0.01 -8.45 16.58
N PRO A 138 -0.12 -9.09 17.75
CA PRO A 138 -1.41 -9.26 18.42
C PRO A 138 -2.02 -7.91 18.79
N GLY A 139 -3.30 -7.74 18.50
CA GLY A 139 -4.00 -6.50 18.85
C GLY A 139 -3.67 -5.29 17.96
N TYR A 140 -3.01 -5.49 16.81
CA TYR A 140 -2.75 -4.43 15.83
C TYR A 140 -4.03 -3.77 15.28
N GLY A 141 -5.19 -4.41 15.46
CA GLY A 141 -6.50 -3.86 15.14
C GLY A 141 -7.33 -3.47 16.36
N ASN A 142 -6.74 -3.36 17.54
CA ASN A 142 -7.42 -2.89 18.75
C ASN A 142 -7.51 -1.36 18.75
N PRO A 143 -8.72 -0.75 18.75
CA PRO A 143 -8.86 0.72 18.73
C PRO A 143 -8.14 1.44 19.88
N ALA A 144 -7.93 0.79 21.02
CA ALA A 144 -7.18 1.37 22.13
C ALA A 144 -5.72 1.68 21.76
N GLY A 145 -5.14 0.95 20.80
CA GLY A 145 -3.78 1.18 20.32
C GLY A 145 -3.60 2.40 19.42
N LEU A 146 -4.69 3.06 19.00
CA LEU A 146 -4.63 4.28 18.16
C LEU A 146 -4.16 5.51 18.94
N VAL A 147 -4.30 5.49 20.27
CA VAL A 147 -3.99 6.62 21.16
C VAL A 147 -2.79 6.32 22.07
N THR A 148 -2.10 5.20 21.87
CA THR A 148 -0.86 4.89 22.58
C THR A 148 0.32 5.69 22.02
N ASN A 149 1.40 5.80 22.80
CA ASN A 149 2.65 6.38 22.33
C ASN A 149 3.82 5.43 22.66
N PRO A 150 4.43 4.74 21.67
CA PRO A 150 4.11 4.82 20.24
C PRO A 150 2.72 4.26 19.90
N VAL A 151 2.18 4.63 18.74
CA VAL A 151 0.91 4.08 18.22
C VAL A 151 1.10 2.60 17.91
N THR A 152 0.19 1.75 18.42
CA THR A 152 0.30 0.29 18.33
C THR A 152 -0.80 -0.36 17.49
N ALA A 153 -1.75 0.42 16.99
CA ALA A 153 -2.82 -0.06 16.12
C ALA A 153 -2.88 0.67 14.77
N ASN A 154 -3.40 -0.01 13.75
CA ASN A 154 -3.57 0.57 12.42
C ASN A 154 -4.99 1.11 12.23
N PRO A 155 -5.16 2.37 11.77
CA PRO A 155 -6.48 3.00 11.65
C PRO A 155 -7.38 2.37 10.57
N TYR A 156 -6.83 1.59 9.64
CA TYR A 156 -7.62 0.79 8.70
C TYR A 156 -7.97 -0.58 9.28
N PHE A 157 -7.02 -1.27 9.93
CA PHE A 157 -7.27 -2.61 10.47
C PHE A 157 -8.29 -2.62 11.62
N VAL A 158 -8.30 -1.58 12.47
CA VAL A 158 -9.35 -1.43 13.52
C VAL A 158 -10.77 -1.44 12.95
N ARG A 159 -10.95 -0.97 11.70
CA ARG A 159 -12.25 -0.98 11.02
C ARG A 159 -12.63 -2.36 10.50
N MET A 160 -11.69 -3.30 10.41
CA MET A 160 -11.99 -4.68 10.03
C MET A 160 -12.69 -5.46 11.16
N GLY A 161 -12.81 -4.87 12.35
CA GLY A 161 -13.44 -5.47 13.52
C GLY A 161 -12.77 -6.75 14.02
N PRO A 162 -11.43 -6.84 14.06
CA PRO A 162 -10.76 -8.07 14.47
C PRO A 162 -11.00 -8.38 15.94
N THR A 163 -10.81 -9.64 16.32
CA THR A 163 -10.72 -10.00 17.73
C THR A 163 -9.57 -9.23 18.39
N ALA A 164 -9.77 -8.68 19.59
CA ALA A 164 -8.83 -7.74 20.21
C ALA A 164 -7.40 -8.28 20.43
N THR A 165 -7.22 -9.61 20.40
CA THR A 165 -5.92 -10.29 20.55
C THR A 165 -5.39 -10.85 19.24
N PHE A 166 -6.13 -10.76 18.13
CA PHE A 166 -5.73 -11.32 16.84
C PHE A 166 -4.80 -10.36 16.11
N SER A 167 -3.83 -10.95 15.41
CA SER A 167 -3.04 -10.29 14.39
C SER A 167 -3.79 -10.27 13.05
N VAL A 168 -3.22 -9.60 12.03
CA VAL A 168 -3.77 -9.63 10.67
C VAL A 168 -3.78 -11.06 10.13
N ILE A 169 -2.71 -11.81 10.40
CA ILE A 169 -2.61 -13.20 9.95
C ILE A 169 -3.59 -14.11 10.67
N ASP A 170 -3.83 -13.93 11.97
CA ASP A 170 -4.83 -14.72 12.71
C ASP A 170 -6.22 -14.58 12.08
N GLU A 171 -6.62 -13.36 11.72
CA GLU A 171 -7.88 -13.10 11.03
C GLU A 171 -7.92 -13.74 9.63
N ALA A 172 -6.83 -13.63 8.86
CA ALA A 172 -6.73 -14.20 7.52
C ALA A 172 -6.81 -15.74 7.53
N VAL A 173 -6.10 -16.41 8.44
CA VAL A 173 -6.12 -17.89 8.54
C VAL A 173 -7.44 -18.40 9.09
N ALA A 174 -8.12 -17.62 9.95
CA ALA A 174 -9.45 -17.97 10.47
C ALA A 174 -10.51 -18.07 9.37
N LYS A 175 -10.28 -17.47 8.19
CA LYS A 175 -11.17 -17.64 7.02
C LYS A 175 -11.00 -18.99 6.33
N LEU A 176 -9.97 -19.76 6.69
CA LEU A 176 -9.60 -21.04 6.10
C LEU A 176 -9.35 -20.91 4.59
N PRO A 177 -8.33 -20.15 4.17
CA PRO A 177 -8.04 -19.92 2.75
C PRO A 177 -7.78 -21.22 2.00
N THR A 178 -8.19 -21.27 0.73
CA THR A 178 -7.79 -22.32 -0.23
C THR A 178 -6.75 -21.79 -1.22
N PHE A 179 -6.77 -20.48 -1.46
CA PHE A 179 -5.77 -19.76 -2.23
C PHE A 179 -5.45 -18.41 -1.60
N PHE A 180 -4.20 -17.94 -1.70
CA PHE A 180 -3.83 -16.61 -1.24
C PHE A 180 -2.87 -15.84 -2.15
N THR A 181 -2.88 -14.53 -2.03
CA THR A 181 -1.81 -13.66 -2.54
C THR A 181 -1.18 -12.92 -1.36
N LEU A 182 0.15 -13.00 -1.24
CA LEU A 182 0.93 -12.22 -0.29
C LEU A 182 1.75 -11.20 -1.07
N SER A 183 1.37 -9.93 -1.01
CA SER A 183 1.97 -8.88 -1.85
C SER A 183 2.45 -7.68 -1.04
N GLU A 184 3.58 -7.10 -1.46
CA GLU A 184 4.16 -5.86 -0.88
C GLU A 184 4.49 -5.97 0.64
N VAL A 185 4.55 -7.19 1.18
CA VAL A 185 5.04 -7.42 2.55
C VAL A 185 6.55 -7.28 2.56
N GLY A 186 7.05 -6.27 3.28
CA GLY A 186 8.46 -5.85 3.24
C GLY A 186 8.67 -4.49 2.56
N GLY A 187 7.68 -3.95 1.84
CA GLY A 187 7.84 -2.66 1.17
C GLY A 187 8.07 -1.51 2.16
N ASN A 188 7.18 -1.38 3.15
CA ASN A 188 7.26 -0.33 4.18
C ASN A 188 8.39 -0.57 5.20
N ASP A 189 8.95 -1.77 5.24
CA ASP A 189 10.11 -2.11 6.06
C ASP A 189 11.35 -1.31 5.68
N VAL A 190 11.41 -0.78 4.44
CA VAL A 190 12.48 0.11 3.97
C VAL A 190 11.94 1.44 3.44
N LEU A 191 10.75 1.45 2.81
CA LEU A 191 10.21 2.66 2.17
C LEU A 191 10.02 3.82 3.15
N ALA A 192 9.56 3.56 4.38
CA ALA A 192 9.32 4.60 5.39
C ALA A 192 10.60 5.39 5.72
N TYR A 193 11.72 4.70 5.88
CA TYR A 193 13.03 5.32 6.08
C TYR A 193 13.39 6.26 4.92
N ALA A 194 13.25 5.77 3.69
CA ALA A 194 13.65 6.49 2.50
C ALA A 194 12.79 7.74 2.23
N ILE A 195 11.46 7.65 2.41
CA ILE A 195 10.57 8.81 2.24
C ILE A 195 10.74 9.85 3.36
N ALA A 196 11.15 9.42 4.56
CA ALA A 196 11.48 10.30 5.69
C ALA A 196 12.87 10.97 5.56
N GLY A 197 13.56 10.80 4.42
CA GLY A 197 14.89 11.38 4.20
C GLY A 197 15.99 10.71 5.02
N GLY A 198 15.78 9.46 5.44
CA GLY A 198 16.74 8.69 6.23
C GLY A 198 16.77 9.04 7.73
N ALA A 199 15.68 9.60 8.26
CA ALA A 199 15.58 10.02 9.65
C ALA A 199 15.38 8.86 10.67
N GLY A 200 15.16 7.63 10.21
CA GLY A 200 15.07 6.45 11.08
C GLY A 200 16.43 5.80 11.35
N GLU A 201 16.40 4.63 12.00
CA GLU A 201 17.59 3.80 12.25
C GLU A 201 17.58 2.53 11.37
N ASP A 202 18.76 2.08 10.98
CA ASP A 202 18.94 0.73 10.42
C ASP A 202 19.03 -0.26 11.58
N GLN A 203 17.99 -1.08 11.76
CA GLN A 203 17.89 -2.01 12.88
C GLN A 203 18.66 -3.32 12.68
N THR A 204 19.58 -3.39 11.70
CA THR A 204 20.42 -4.57 11.47
C THR A 204 21.07 -5.07 12.78
N GLY A 205 20.78 -6.32 13.14
CA GLY A 205 21.26 -6.97 14.37
C GLY A 205 20.37 -6.78 15.60
N ASN A 206 19.24 -6.06 15.47
CA ASN A 206 18.27 -5.87 16.55
C ASN A 206 16.98 -6.68 16.28
N PRO A 207 16.76 -7.82 16.94
CA PRO A 207 15.56 -8.63 16.74
C PRO A 207 14.31 -8.10 17.48
N ASP A 208 14.46 -7.10 18.35
CA ASP A 208 13.37 -6.58 19.17
C ASP A 208 12.60 -5.46 18.44
N VAL A 209 11.58 -5.87 17.69
CA VAL A 209 10.70 -4.94 16.94
C VAL A 209 9.95 -3.95 17.83
N THR A 210 9.88 -4.16 19.15
CA THR A 210 9.22 -3.20 20.07
C THR A 210 10.05 -1.93 20.29
N THR A 211 11.33 -1.97 19.93
CA THR A 211 12.24 -0.82 19.99
C THR A 211 12.24 0.02 18.72
N TYR A 212 11.60 -0.45 17.64
CA TYR A 212 11.67 0.19 16.34
C TYR A 212 10.78 1.45 16.28
N GLY A 213 11.31 2.51 15.69
CA GLY A 213 10.57 3.67 15.24
C GLY A 213 9.80 3.42 13.94
N GLU A 214 8.82 4.28 13.66
CA GLU A 214 8.00 4.20 12.44
C GLU A 214 8.86 4.27 11.15
N ASN A 215 9.92 5.07 11.18
CA ASN A 215 10.81 5.30 10.03
C ASN A 215 11.98 4.32 9.96
N ASP A 216 12.10 3.38 10.89
CA ASP A 216 13.27 2.50 10.96
C ASP A 216 13.25 1.43 9.86
N ILE A 217 14.44 1.04 9.40
CA ILE A 217 14.61 -0.11 8.52
C ILE A 217 14.51 -1.37 9.37
N THR A 218 13.69 -2.32 8.94
CA THR A 218 13.53 -3.60 9.65
C THR A 218 14.78 -4.47 9.49
N ASP A 219 15.22 -5.09 10.59
CA ASP A 219 16.31 -6.06 10.56
C ASP A 219 16.05 -7.19 9.54
N PRO A 220 17.04 -7.55 8.69
CA PRO A 220 16.85 -8.59 7.68
C PRO A 220 16.48 -9.97 8.23
N ASP A 221 17.02 -10.38 9.38
CA ASP A 221 16.71 -11.68 9.99
C ASP A 221 15.30 -11.68 10.59
N THR A 222 14.89 -10.58 11.22
CA THR A 222 13.52 -10.34 11.68
C THR A 222 12.52 -10.40 10.53
N PHE A 223 12.82 -9.74 9.40
CA PHE A 223 11.98 -9.81 8.20
C PHE A 223 11.88 -11.26 7.69
N ALA A 224 13.01 -11.96 7.53
CA ALA A 224 13.03 -13.33 7.02
C ALA A 224 12.22 -14.30 7.91
N GLN A 225 12.35 -14.17 9.24
CA GLN A 225 11.58 -14.95 10.20
C GLN A 225 10.08 -14.62 10.12
N THR A 226 9.73 -13.34 10.14
CA THR A 226 8.35 -12.85 10.04
C THR A 226 7.69 -13.34 8.76
N TYR A 227 8.33 -13.15 7.61
CA TYR A 227 7.81 -13.55 6.32
C TYR A 227 7.60 -15.08 6.26
N SER A 228 8.55 -15.86 6.78
CA SER A 228 8.44 -17.31 6.86
C SER A 228 7.26 -17.74 7.75
N LEU A 229 7.05 -17.10 8.90
CA LEU A 229 5.92 -17.37 9.79
C LEU A 229 4.58 -17.06 9.11
N ILE A 230 4.48 -15.94 8.39
CA ILE A 230 3.27 -15.57 7.63
C ILE A 230 2.95 -16.64 6.57
N VAL A 231 3.95 -17.02 5.76
CA VAL A 231 3.76 -18.04 4.71
C VAL A 231 3.40 -19.39 5.30
N ASN A 232 4.06 -19.81 6.38
CA ASN A 232 3.74 -21.06 7.08
C ASN A 232 2.30 -21.05 7.62
N ALA A 233 1.86 -19.94 8.22
CA ALA A 233 0.50 -19.82 8.73
C ALA A 233 -0.55 -19.92 7.61
N LEU A 234 -0.35 -19.20 6.50
CA LEU A 234 -1.28 -19.23 5.36
C LEU A 234 -1.33 -20.59 4.67
N THR A 235 -0.22 -21.33 4.65
CA THR A 235 -0.12 -22.65 4.01
C THR A 235 -0.43 -23.83 4.94
N ALA A 236 -0.53 -23.62 6.26
CA ALA A 236 -0.78 -24.68 7.25
C ALA A 236 -2.06 -25.49 6.97
N GLY A 237 -3.08 -24.84 6.40
CA GLY A 237 -4.34 -25.48 5.98
C GLY A 237 -4.30 -26.12 4.59
N GLY A 238 -3.15 -26.13 3.91
CA GLY A 238 -2.99 -26.64 2.54
C GLY A 238 -3.30 -25.61 1.44
N ALA A 239 -3.53 -24.34 1.80
CA ALA A 239 -3.74 -23.28 0.83
C ALA A 239 -2.53 -23.12 -0.09
N LYS A 240 -2.77 -22.97 -1.39
CA LYS A 240 -1.74 -22.55 -2.35
C LYS A 240 -1.71 -21.03 -2.43
N GLY A 241 -0.65 -20.45 -2.96
CA GLY A 241 -0.64 -19.00 -3.12
C GLY A 241 0.48 -18.47 -3.97
N VAL A 242 0.43 -17.17 -4.17
CA VAL A 242 1.44 -16.38 -4.88
C VAL A 242 2.10 -15.44 -3.89
N LEU A 243 3.42 -15.46 -3.88
CA LEU A 243 4.27 -14.53 -3.14
C LEU A 243 4.83 -13.53 -4.16
N THR A 244 4.66 -12.24 -3.93
CA THR A 244 5.28 -11.23 -4.80
C THR A 244 6.58 -10.74 -4.19
N THR A 245 7.55 -10.43 -5.05
CA THR A 245 8.69 -9.60 -4.68
C THR A 245 8.25 -8.14 -4.52
N ILE A 246 9.11 -7.32 -3.94
CA ILE A 246 8.90 -5.88 -3.80
C ILE A 246 9.71 -5.18 -4.91
N PRO A 247 9.17 -4.14 -5.56
CA PRO A 247 9.94 -3.34 -6.50
C PRO A 247 11.10 -2.62 -5.81
N TYR A 248 12.14 -2.25 -6.56
CA TYR A 248 13.19 -1.38 -6.03
C TYR A 248 12.58 -0.04 -5.64
N ILE A 249 12.62 0.33 -4.36
CA ILE A 249 12.00 1.57 -3.87
C ILE A 249 12.58 2.81 -4.57
N THR A 250 13.86 2.77 -4.95
CA THR A 250 14.55 3.85 -5.68
C THR A 250 14.05 4.06 -7.10
N SER A 251 13.27 3.11 -7.65
CA SER A 251 12.62 3.26 -8.96
C SER A 251 11.27 3.97 -8.88
N LEU A 252 10.72 4.18 -7.68
CA LEU A 252 9.42 4.81 -7.51
C LEU A 252 9.48 6.30 -7.93
N PRO A 253 8.40 6.85 -8.50
CA PRO A 253 8.33 8.27 -8.90
C PRO A 253 8.71 9.26 -7.80
N TYR A 254 8.50 8.91 -6.53
CA TYR A 254 8.95 9.72 -5.39
C TYR A 254 10.46 10.04 -5.42
N PHE A 255 11.29 9.09 -5.89
CA PHE A 255 12.75 9.25 -5.95
C PHE A 255 13.28 9.59 -7.34
N THR A 256 12.47 9.40 -8.38
CA THR A 256 12.89 9.58 -9.79
C THR A 256 12.25 10.80 -10.45
N SER A 257 11.23 11.40 -9.84
CA SER A 257 10.53 12.56 -10.37
C SER A 257 10.81 13.81 -9.54
N ILE A 258 10.89 14.96 -10.22
CA ILE A 258 10.99 16.27 -9.60
C ILE A 258 9.61 16.92 -9.72
N PRO A 259 9.06 17.52 -8.64
CA PRO A 259 7.81 18.28 -8.75
C PRO A 259 7.91 19.33 -9.85
N TYR A 260 6.82 19.61 -10.57
CA TYR A 260 6.82 20.68 -11.56
C TYR A 260 7.09 22.02 -10.88
N ASN A 261 8.03 22.80 -11.44
CA ASN A 261 8.39 24.13 -10.95
C ASN A 261 8.70 24.17 -9.44
N PRO A 262 9.63 23.33 -8.94
CA PRO A 262 9.89 23.22 -7.49
C PRO A 262 10.48 24.51 -6.90
N LEU A 263 11.05 25.34 -7.77
CA LEU A 263 11.49 26.71 -7.50
C LEU A 263 10.85 27.60 -8.57
N PRO A 264 9.72 28.27 -8.28
CA PRO A 264 9.14 29.28 -9.16
C PRO A 264 10.10 30.46 -9.27
N LEU A 265 10.96 30.42 -10.29
CA LEU A 265 11.91 31.47 -10.62
C LEU A 265 11.23 32.47 -11.55
N ASP A 266 10.65 33.51 -10.97
CA ASP A 266 10.43 34.75 -11.71
C ASP A 266 11.78 35.40 -12.03
N ALA A 267 11.78 36.38 -12.96
CA ALA A 267 13.02 37.02 -13.40
C ALA A 267 13.84 37.62 -12.25
N ALA A 268 13.18 38.17 -11.23
CA ALA A 268 13.84 38.77 -10.08
C ALA A 268 14.51 37.71 -9.19
N LYS A 269 13.84 36.58 -8.93
CA LYS A 269 14.42 35.46 -8.18
C LYS A 269 15.56 34.78 -8.94
N ALA A 270 15.44 34.66 -10.27
CA ALA A 270 16.52 34.14 -11.11
C ALA A 270 17.76 35.04 -11.05
N GLU A 271 17.57 36.36 -11.13
CA GLU A 271 18.66 37.33 -11.02
C GLU A 271 19.32 37.32 -9.64
N ALA A 272 18.50 37.26 -8.57
CA ALA A 272 19.01 37.13 -7.20
C ALA A 272 19.79 35.83 -6.98
N ALA A 273 19.32 34.70 -7.51
CA ALA A 273 20.03 33.43 -7.44
C ALA A 273 21.37 33.49 -8.19
N ASN A 274 21.39 34.05 -9.40
CA ASN A 274 22.61 34.22 -10.19
C ASN A 274 23.66 35.08 -9.48
N GLN A 275 23.23 36.17 -8.82
CA GLN A 275 24.10 37.00 -7.99
C GLN A 275 24.61 36.23 -6.76
N GLY A 276 23.75 35.51 -6.05
CA GLY A 276 24.13 34.74 -4.86
C GLY A 276 25.13 33.61 -5.15
N PHE A 277 25.10 33.02 -6.34
CA PHE A 277 26.06 31.99 -6.77
C PHE A 277 27.30 32.53 -7.51
N ALA A 278 27.41 33.85 -7.72
CA ALA A 278 28.50 34.42 -8.52
C ALA A 278 29.89 34.08 -7.97
N ASP A 279 30.09 34.23 -6.66
CA ASP A 279 31.38 33.95 -5.99
C ASP A 279 31.71 32.46 -6.00
N TYR A 280 30.73 31.59 -5.78
CA TYR A 280 30.90 30.13 -5.87
C TYR A 280 31.31 29.71 -7.29
N ASN A 281 30.63 30.24 -8.31
CA ASN A 281 30.92 29.95 -9.71
C ASN A 281 32.30 30.48 -10.16
N ALA A 282 32.70 31.65 -9.65
CA ALA A 282 34.04 32.19 -9.86
C ALA A 282 35.12 31.30 -9.22
N GLY A 283 34.85 30.79 -8.01
CA GLY A 283 35.71 29.83 -7.31
C GLY A 283 35.90 28.52 -8.06
N ILE A 284 34.83 27.93 -8.62
CA ILE A 284 34.93 26.71 -9.44
C ILE A 284 35.77 26.94 -10.70
N LYS A 285 35.59 28.07 -11.38
CA LYS A 285 36.33 28.36 -12.63
C LYS A 285 37.82 28.64 -12.40
N ALA A 286 38.18 29.05 -11.19
CA ALA A 286 39.56 29.32 -10.80
C ALA A 286 40.31 28.06 -10.31
N ALA A 287 39.59 26.95 -10.07
CA ALA A 287 40.12 25.64 -9.70
C ALA A 287 40.34 24.76 -10.93
#